data_AF-A0A3M8CLP3-F1
#
_entry.id   AF-A0A3M8CLP3-F1
#
_cell.length_a   1.000
_cell.length_b   1.000
_cell.length_c   1.000
_cell.angle_alpha   90.00
_cell.angle_beta   90.00
_cell.angle_gamma   90.00
#
_symmetry.space_group_name_H-M   'P 1'
#
loop_
_entity.id
_entity.type
_entity.pdbx_description
1 polymer ?
#
loop_
_entity_poly.entity_id
_entity_poly.type
_entity_poly.pdbx_seq_one_letter_code
_entity_poly.pdbx_strand_id
1 'polypeptide(L)' 'MLFPNLPTKTLGGSFFWDTLQSRNGWKLQKNIITEHYRILDPENVRQTWGNDEVEMWHAFQKFTSGSRE' A
#
# COMPACT_ATOMS: atom_id res chain seq x y z
N MET A 1 -10.64 -2.01 7.63
CA MET A 1 -11.27 -2.74 6.50
C MET A 1 -10.36 -2.68 5.28
N LEU A 2 -10.08 -3.84 4.67
CA LEU A 2 -9.22 -3.96 3.49
C LEU A 2 -10.09 -4.18 2.24
N PHE A 3 -9.82 -3.43 1.17
CA PHE A 3 -10.61 -3.50 -0.05
C PHE A 3 -9.75 -3.90 -1.27
N PRO A 4 -10.21 -4.85 -2.11
CA PRO A 4 -9.53 -5.21 -3.35
C PRO A 4 -9.53 -4.03 -4.34
N ASN A 5 -8.54 -4.01 -5.23
CA ASN A 5 -8.31 -2.91 -6.15
C ASN A 5 -9.23 -2.98 -7.39
N LEU A 6 -10.04 -1.94 -7.64
CA LEU A 6 -10.69 -1.72 -8.95
C LEU A 6 -9.73 -0.98 -9.90
N PRO A 7 -9.49 -1.47 -11.13
CA PRO A 7 -8.68 -0.79 -12.13
C PRO A 7 -9.41 0.46 -12.64
N THR A 8 -9.25 1.55 -11.92
CA THR A 8 -9.77 2.88 -12.28
C THR A 8 -8.58 3.78 -12.60
N LYS A 9 -8.65 4.52 -13.72
CA LYS A 9 -7.66 5.55 -14.05
C LYS A 9 -7.70 6.62 -12.96
N THR A 10 -6.71 6.63 -12.07
CA THR A 10 -6.59 7.71 -11.09
C THR A 10 -6.06 8.95 -11.80
N LEU A 11 -6.87 9.99 -11.89
CA LEU A 11 -6.46 11.30 -12.41
C LEU A 11 -5.58 11.98 -11.36
N GLY A 12 -4.25 11.95 -11.53
CA GLY A 12 -3.32 12.89 -10.88
C GLY A 12 -2.75 12.54 -9.49
N GLY A 13 -2.54 11.27 -9.17
CA GLY A 13 -2.32 10.85 -7.78
C GLY A 13 -0.89 10.86 -7.20
N SER A 14 0.20 10.98 -7.95
CA SER A 14 1.55 10.66 -7.39
C SER A 14 2.08 11.61 -6.31
N PHE A 15 1.65 12.87 -6.25
CA PHE A 15 2.19 13.85 -5.28
C PHE A 15 1.69 13.69 -3.85
N PHE A 16 0.57 12.98 -3.64
CA PHE A 16 -0.08 12.93 -2.33
C PHE A 16 0.14 11.62 -1.58
N TRP A 17 1.07 10.77 -2.00
CA TRP A 17 1.38 9.51 -1.30
C TRP A 17 2.79 9.55 -0.73
N ASP A 18 2.88 9.59 0.60
CA ASP A 18 4.13 9.44 1.31
C ASP A 18 4.47 7.96 1.49
N THR A 19 5.72 7.57 1.30
CA THR A 19 6.14 6.17 1.44
C THR A 19 6.65 5.93 2.84
N LEU A 20 5.84 5.26 3.65
CA LEU A 20 6.16 4.97 5.04
C LEU A 20 7.20 3.86 5.18
N GLN A 21 7.12 2.84 4.31
CA GLN A 21 8.05 1.71 4.34
C GLN A 21 8.19 1.09 2.96
N SER A 22 9.40 0.63 2.63
CA SER A 22 9.64 -0.25 1.49
C SER A 22 10.44 -1.48 1.90
N ARG A 23 10.11 -2.64 1.33
CA ARG A 23 10.85 -3.90 1.56
C ARG A 23 10.66 -4.84 0.37
N ASN A 24 11.75 -5.35 -0.20
CA ASN A 24 11.72 -6.29 -1.32
C ASN A 24 10.83 -5.82 -2.50
N GLY A 25 10.87 -4.53 -2.84
CA GLY A 25 10.02 -3.93 -3.88
C GLY A 25 8.60 -3.57 -3.43
N TRP A 26 8.10 -4.14 -2.32
CA TRP A 26 6.83 -3.75 -1.72
C TRP A 26 6.92 -2.36 -1.10
N LYS A 27 5.83 -1.59 -1.17
CA LYS A 27 5.73 -0.24 -0.61
C LYS A 27 4.44 -0.09 0.19
N LEU A 28 4.55 0.33 1.45
CA LEU A 28 3.45 0.87 2.24
C LEU A 28 3.46 2.39 2.09
N GLN A 29 2.34 2.95 1.64
CA GLN A 29 2.21 4.39 1.42
C GLN A 29 0.97 4.94 2.11
N LYS A 30 1.05 6.18 2.62
CA LYS A 30 -0.07 6.91 3.20
C LYS A 30 -0.42 8.11 2.32
N ASN A 31 -1.71 8.30 2.07
CA ASN A 31 -2.19 9.49 1.41
C ASN A 31 -2.15 10.66 2.38
N ILE A 32 -1.50 11.76 2.03
CA ILE A 32 -1.34 12.92 2.90
C ILE A 32 -2.68 13.65 3.11
N ILE A 33 -3.59 13.60 2.13
CA ILE A 33 -4.88 14.31 2.17
C ILE A 33 -5.95 13.46 2.85
N THR A 34 -6.12 12.21 2.39
CA THR A 34 -7.21 11.35 2.85
C THR A 34 -6.81 10.46 4.02
N GLU A 35 -5.53 10.46 4.40
CA GLU A 35 -4.94 9.61 5.44
C GLU A 35 -5.09 8.11 5.24
N HIS A 36 -5.51 7.68 4.04
CA HIS A 36 -5.61 6.26 3.71
C HIS A 36 -4.25 5.67 3.39
N TYR A 37 -4.05 4.44 3.80
CA TYR A 37 -2.89 3.64 3.49
C TYR A 37 -3.15 2.78 2.26
N ARG A 38 -2.10 2.49 1.50
CA ARG A 38 -2.10 1.48 0.43
C ARG A 38 -0.81 0.68 0.45
N ILE A 39 -0.91 -0.57 0.04
CA ILE A 39 0.24 -1.44 -0.19
C ILE A 39 0.37 -1.71 -1.68
N LEU A 40 1.55 -1.43 -2.21
CA LEU A 40 1.95 -1.75 -3.58
C LEU A 40 2.93 -2.91 -3.55
N ASP A 41 2.82 -3.81 -4.52
CA ASP A 41 3.81 -4.84 -4.78
C ASP A 41 5.01 -4.30 -5.60
N PRO A 42 6.04 -5.12 -5.89
CA PRO A 42 7.20 -4.71 -6.68
C PRO A 42 6.86 -4.23 -8.10
N GLU A 43 5.75 -4.67 -8.67
CA GLU A 43 5.25 -4.25 -9.99
C GLU A 43 4.42 -2.95 -9.89
N ASN A 44 4.35 -2.34 -8.70
CA ASN A 44 3.52 -1.18 -8.36
C ASN A 44 2.01 -1.42 -8.52
N VAL A 45 1.56 -2.67 -8.45
CA VAL A 45 0.13 -3.00 -8.38
C VAL A 45 -0.34 -2.90 -6.93
N ARG A 46 -1.46 -2.18 -6.72
CA ARG A 46 -2.06 -2.06 -5.39
C ARG A 46 -2.72 -3.38 -5.00
N GLN A 47 -2.17 -4.02 -3.97
CA GLN A 47 -2.69 -5.27 -3.43
C GLN A 47 -3.79 -5.02 -2.40
N THR A 48 -3.66 -3.96 -1.60
CA THR A 48 -4.68 -3.57 -0.63
C THR A 48 -4.58 -2.09 -0.25
N TRP A 49 -5.64 -1.57 0.38
CA TRP A 49 -5.71 -0.24 0.96
C TRP A 49 -6.73 -0.22 2.11
N GLY A 50 -6.60 0.76 2.99
CA GLY A 50 -7.44 0.92 4.17
C GLY A 50 -7.10 2.22 4.90
N ASN A 51 -7.87 2.57 5.93
CA ASN A 51 -7.64 3.75 6.78
C ASN A 51 -7.06 3.40 8.15
N ASP A 52 -7.06 2.12 8.52
CA ASP A 52 -6.50 1.64 9.78
C ASP A 52 -5.00 1.34 9.62
N GLU A 53 -4.17 2.08 10.33
CA GLU A 53 -2.72 1.95 10.26
C GLU A 53 -2.23 0.58 10.73
N VAL A 54 -2.77 0.08 11.84
CA VAL A 54 -2.33 -1.17 12.47
C VAL A 54 -2.66 -2.35 11.56
N GLU A 55 -3.87 -2.40 11.01
CA GLU A 55 -4.26 -3.42 10.03
C GLU A 55 -3.35 -3.40 8.81
N MET A 56 -2.98 -2.21 8.34
CA MET A 56 -2.17 -2.02 7.14
C MET A 56 -0.70 -2.39 7.37
N TRP A 57 -0.12 -2.10 8.53
CA TRP A 57 1.20 -2.59 8.90
C TRP A 57 1.23 -4.11 9.04
N HIS A 58 0.21 -4.70 9.68
CA HIS A 58 0.08 -6.16 9.78
C HIS A 58 -0.02 -6.81 8.40
N ALA A 59 -0.80 -6.23 7.48
CA ALA A 59 -0.88 -6.70 6.10
C ALA A 59 0.47 -6.57 5.37
N PHE A 60 1.16 -5.43 5.50
CA PHE A 60 2.47 -5.21 4.89
C PHE A 60 3.53 -6.20 5.38
N GLN A 61 3.54 -6.50 6.67
CA GLN A 61 4.42 -7.53 7.23
C GLN A 61 4.12 -8.91 6.65
N LYS A 62 2.84 -9.28 6.50
CA LYS A 62 2.44 -10.54 5.87
C LYS A 62 2.87 -10.65 4.40
N PHE A 63 2.75 -9.56 3.63
CA PHE A 63 3.20 -9.56 2.24
C PHE A 63 4.73 -9.65 2.10
N THR A 64 5.48 -9.12 3.08
CA THR A 64 6.94 -9.06 3.02
C THR A 64 7.65 -10.17 3.80
N SER A 65 6.95 -10.93 4.64
CA SER A 65 7.52 -12.03 5.43
C SER A 65 7.76 -13.31 4.63
N GLY A 66 7.12 -13.46 3.46
CA GLY A 66 7.26 -14.63 2.58
C GLY A 66 8.46 -14.61 1.61
N SER A 67 9.29 -13.56 1.61
CA SER A 67 10.44 -13.43 0.69
C SER A 67 11.74 -14.07 1.22
N ARG A 68 11.65 -15.21 1.90
CA ARG A 68 12.81 -16.06 2.20
C ARG A 68 12.70 -17.28 1.28
N GLU A 69 13.27 -17.17 0.09
CA GLU A 69 13.88 -18.33 -0.57
C GLU A 69 15.20 -18.65 0.11
#